data_AF-A0A2M8DC37-F1
#
_entry.id   AF-A0A2M8DC37-F1
#
_cell.length_a   1.000
_cell.length_b   1.000
_cell.length_c   1.000
_cell.angle_alpha   90.00
_cell.angle_beta   90.00
_cell.angle_gamma   90.00
#
_symmetry.space_group_name_H-M   'P 1'
#
loop_
_entity.id
_entity.type
_entity.pdbx_description
1 polymer ?
#
loop_
_entity_poly.entity_id
_entity_poly.type
_entity_poly.pdbx_seq_one_letter_code
_entity_poly.pdbx_strand_id
1 'polypeptide(L)' 'LYEIVQKAVSEMGLKEKVEYLSGSEGMQALIEKGVMSSPALVVDDKVVLTGFTPDIEKIKSLIKGK' A
#
# COMPACT_ATOMS: atom_id res chain seq x y z
N LEU A 1 -5.17 -6.42 -3.31
CA LEU A 1 -4.68 -5.33 -2.42
C LEU A 1 -4.99 -3.96 -2.99
N TYR A 2 -4.67 -3.68 -4.25
CA TYR A 2 -4.89 -2.36 -4.86
C TYR A 2 -6.34 -1.85 -4.73
N GLU A 3 -7.34 -2.64 -5.11
CA GLU A 3 -8.76 -2.21 -5.08
C GLU A 3 -9.25 -1.84 -3.68
N ILE A 4 -8.87 -2.61 -2.65
CA ILE A 4 -9.27 -2.34 -1.27
C ILE A 4 -8.56 -1.10 -0.71
N VAL A 5 -7.31 -0.85 -1.10
CA VAL A 5 -6.59 0.38 -0.75
C VAL A 5 -7.23 1.59 -1.43
N GLN A 6 -7.59 1.47 -2.72
CA GLN A 6 -8.27 2.53 -3.44
C GLN A 6 -9.63 2.87 -2.79
N LYS A 7 -10.38 1.84 -2.38
CA LYS A 7 -11.63 2.02 -1.64
C LYS A 7 -11.37 2.70 -0.28
N ALA A 8 -10.37 2.28 0.47
CA ALA A 8 -10.02 2.87 1.76
C ALA A 8 -9.68 4.37 1.63
N VAL A 9 -8.81 4.73 0.67
CA VAL A 9 -8.40 6.12 0.40
C VAL A 9 -9.62 6.98 0.01
N SER A 10 -10.50 6.45 -0.82
CA SER A 10 -11.75 7.11 -1.22
C SER A 10 -12.69 7.33 -0.02
N GLU A 11 -12.91 6.32 0.83
CA GLU A 11 -13.74 6.42 2.04
C GLU A 11 -13.14 7.37 3.09
N MET A 12 -11.81 7.53 3.10
CA MET A 12 -11.11 8.50 3.95
C MET A 12 -11.15 9.93 3.39
N GLY A 13 -11.63 10.14 2.16
CA GLY A 13 -11.64 11.44 1.49
C GLY A 13 -10.24 11.97 1.16
N LEU A 14 -9.23 11.09 1.10
CA LEU A 14 -7.87 11.45 0.74
C LEU A 14 -7.79 11.72 -0.76
N LYS A 15 -7.16 12.84 -1.14
CA LYS A 15 -6.93 13.22 -2.55
C LYS A 15 -5.62 12.65 -3.12
N GLU A 16 -4.90 11.89 -2.32
CA GLU A 16 -3.61 11.33 -2.68
C GLU A 16 -3.78 10.27 -3.77
N LYS A 17 -2.87 10.28 -4.75
CA LYS A 17 -2.89 9.33 -5.86
C LYS A 17 -2.35 7.99 -5.36
N VAL A 18 -3.19 6.97 -5.34
CA VAL A 18 -2.73 5.58 -5.14
C VAL A 18 -2.02 5.13 -6.39
N GLU A 19 -0.71 4.93 -6.30
CA GLU A 19 0.08 4.40 -7.39
C GLU A 19 0.11 2.86 -7.34
N TYR A 20 -0.13 2.23 -8.49
CA TYR A 20 -0.04 0.78 -8.63
C TYR A 20 1.20 0.41 -9.43
N LEU A 21 2.24 -0.03 -8.72
CA LEU A 21 3.45 -0.56 -9.34
C LEU A 21 3.34 -2.08 -9.48
N SER A 22 3.66 -2.60 -10.66
CA SER A 22 3.65 -4.03 -10.95
C SER A 22 4.81 -4.42 -11.86
N GLY A 23 5.04 -5.73 -12.05
CA GLY A 23 6.16 -6.22 -12.86
C GLY A 23 7.54 -5.85 -12.29
N SER A 24 8.49 -5.57 -13.18
CA SER A 24 9.89 -5.29 -12.81
C SER A 24 10.07 -4.01 -12.01
N GLU A 25 9.27 -2.97 -12.28
CA GLU A 25 9.32 -1.69 -11.55
C GLU A 25 8.83 -1.86 -10.12
N GLY A 26 7.73 -2.58 -9.92
CA GLY A 26 7.23 -2.91 -8.59
C GLY A 26 8.21 -3.76 -7.79
N MET A 27 8.85 -4.76 -8.41
CA MET A 27 9.87 -5.55 -7.74
C MET A 27 11.09 -4.74 -7.32
N GLN A 28 11.58 -3.83 -8.17
CA GLN A 28 12.70 -2.94 -7.82
C GLN A 28 12.35 -2.05 -6.63
N ALA A 29 11.19 -1.41 -6.65
CA ALA A 29 10.72 -0.58 -5.54
C ALA A 29 10.63 -1.36 -4.22
N LEU A 30 10.19 -2.63 -4.25
CA LEU A 30 10.17 -3.48 -3.06
C LEU A 30 11.58 -3.77 -2.53
N ILE A 31 12.52 -4.13 -3.41
CA ILE A 31 13.91 -4.43 -3.04
C ILE A 31 14.58 -3.19 -2.42
N GLU A 32 14.40 -2.01 -3.01
CA GLU A 32 14.92 -0.74 -2.48
C GLU A 32 14.38 -0.43 -1.08
N LYS A 33 13.15 -0.88 -0.78
CA LYS A 33 12.50 -0.76 0.53
C LYS A 33 12.78 -1.93 1.47
N GLY A 34 13.66 -2.87 1.10
CA GLY A 34 14.02 -4.04 1.92
C GLY A 34 12.93 -5.11 2.00
N VAL A 35 11.94 -5.07 1.09
CA VAL A 35 10.84 -6.03 1.02
C VAL A 35 11.15 -7.08 -0.03
N MET A 36 11.15 -8.35 0.36
CA MET A 36 11.50 -9.46 -0.53
C MET A 36 10.30 -10.08 -1.26
N SER A 37 9.08 -9.64 -0.96
CA SER A 37 7.86 -10.29 -1.47
C SER A 37 6.72 -9.31 -1.69
N SER A 38 5.92 -9.59 -2.72
CA SER A 38 4.70 -8.86 -3.05
C SER A 38 3.46 -9.60 -2.51
N PRO A 39 2.31 -8.91 -2.38
CA PRO A 39 2.12 -7.47 -2.49
C PRO A 39 2.59 -6.73 -1.23
N ALA A 40 2.83 -5.42 -1.33
CA ALA A 40 3.12 -4.56 -0.18
C ALA A 40 2.40 -3.21 -0.31
N LEU A 41 2.21 -2.52 0.81
CA LEU A 41 1.70 -1.15 0.86
C LEU A 41 2.78 -0.24 1.46
N VAL A 42 3.08 0.83 0.74
CA VAL A 42 4.03 1.88 1.15
C VAL A 42 3.26 3.19 1.29
N VAL A 43 3.49 3.90 2.38
CA VAL A 43 2.91 5.21 2.68
C VAL A 43 4.04 6.11 3.18
N ASP A 44 4.19 7.31 2.62
CA ASP A 44 5.27 8.25 2.96
C ASP A 44 6.66 7.59 3.01
N ASP A 45 7.01 6.86 1.94
CA ASP A 45 8.27 6.11 1.79
C ASP A 45 8.51 4.97 2.80
N LYS A 46 7.57 4.68 3.69
CA LYS A 46 7.62 3.60 4.69
C LYS A 46 6.72 2.42 4.30
N VAL A 47 7.23 1.20 4.47
CA VAL A 47 6.46 -0.03 4.29
C VAL A 47 5.53 -0.20 5.50
N VAL A 48 4.22 -0.11 5.28
CA VAL A 48 3.20 -0.24 6.34
C VAL A 48 2.49 -1.60 6.33
N LEU A 49 2.57 -2.33 5.22
CA LEU A 49 2.04 -3.69 5.08
C LEU A 49 2.90 -4.50 4.12
N THR A 50 3.26 -5.71 4.52
CA THR A 50 3.76 -6.76 3.63
C THR A 50 2.74 -7.89 3.56
N GLY A 51 2.44 -8.38 2.36
CA GLY A 51 1.39 -9.36 2.11
C GLY A 51 0.02 -8.73 1.87
N PHE A 52 -1.04 -9.53 2.04
CA PHE A 52 -2.41 -9.13 1.77
C PHE A 52 -3.28 -9.19 3.02
N THR A 53 -4.20 -8.24 3.15
CA THR A 53 -5.29 -8.29 4.13
C THR A 53 -6.61 -7.86 3.47
N PRO A 54 -7.72 -8.58 3.73
CA PRO A 54 -9.05 -8.19 3.25
C PRO A 54 -9.75 -7.18 4.17
N ASP A 55 -9.14 -6.81 5.30
CA ASP A 55 -9.74 -5.90 6.29
C ASP A 55 -9.48 -4.43 5.89
N ILE A 56 -10.54 -3.74 5.48
CA ILE A 56 -10.46 -2.34 5.05
C ILE A 56 -10.17 -1.39 6.22
N GLU A 57 -10.67 -1.67 7.42
CA GLU A 57 -10.45 -0.82 8.60
C GLU A 57 -8.99 -0.90 9.04
N LYS A 58 -8.40 -2.10 8.97
CA LYS A 58 -6.95 -2.27 9.16
C LYS A 58 -6.15 -1.44 8.16
N ILE A 59 -6.51 -1.47 6.88
CA ILE A 59 -5.83 -0.68 5.84
C ILE A 59 -5.93 0.82 6.13
N LYS A 60 -7.13 1.33 6.46
CA LYS A 60 -7.31 2.74 6.83
C LYS A 60 -6.45 3.12 8.03
N SER A 61 -6.37 2.24 9.04
CA SER A 61 -5.53 2.47 10.22
C SER A 61 -4.05 2.56 9.88
N LEU A 62 -3.56 1.73 8.95
CA LEU A 62 -2.17 1.75 8.48
C LEU A 62 -1.86 3.03 7.70
N ILE A 63 -2.82 3.54 6.91
CA ILE A 63 -2.66 4.80 6.17
C ILE A 63 -2.69 6.01 7.12
N LYS A 64 -3.51 5.97 8.17
CA LYS A 64 -3.67 7.07 9.14
C LYS A 64 -2.54 7.13 10.19
N GLY A 65 -2.00 5.98 10.59
CA GLY A 65 -1.06 5.81 11.69
C GLY A 65 0.40 6.11 11.36
N LYS A 66 0.68 7.27 10.75
CA LYS A 66 2.02 7.81 10.39
C LYS A 66 3.19 7.40 11.30
#